data_AF-A0A438E9F3-F1
#
_entry.id   AF-A0A438E9F3-F1
#
_cell.length_a   1.000
_cell.length_b   1.000
_cell.length_c   1.000
_cell.angle_alpha   90.00
_cell.angle_beta   90.00
_cell.angle_gamma   90.00
#
_symmetry.space_group_name_H-M   'P 1'
#
loop_
_entity.id
_entity.type
_entity.pdbx_description
1 polymer ?
#
loop_
_entity_poly.entity_id
_entity_poly.type
_entity_poly.pdbx_seq_one_letter_code
_entity_poly.pdbx_strand_id
1 'polypeptide(L)'
;MEALSYFLRRAREGGFLASFKVNGRDGEGLEVTHLLFVDDILVFCEVSRAQMTYLSWLLMWFEVISNMKINLTKSEFILIGSVEDLALEIGCKVGVLPTTYSGFR
;
A
#
# COMPACT_ATOMS: atom_id res chain seq x y z
N MET A 1 -3.77 -13.41 -4.61
CA MET A 1 -3.38 -11.99 -4.51
C MET A 1 -3.63 -11.16 -5.77
N GLU A 2 -3.75 -11.77 -6.97
CA GLU A 2 -4.01 -11.01 -8.21
C GLU A 2 -5.27 -10.14 -8.16
N ALA A 3 -6.35 -10.61 -7.52
CA ALA A 3 -7.57 -9.82 -7.33
C ALA A 3 -7.32 -8.51 -6.55
N LEU A 4 -6.49 -8.55 -5.50
CA LEU A 4 -6.13 -7.34 -4.73
C LEU A 4 -5.29 -6.39 -5.57
N SER A 5 -4.34 -6.91 -6.35
CA SER A 5 -3.57 -6.12 -7.31
C SER A 5 -4.47 -5.44 -8.35
N TYR A 6 -5.48 -6.15 -8.85
CA TYR A 6 -6.48 -5.58 -9.74
C TYR A 6 -7.25 -4.43 -9.06
N PHE A 7 -7.73 -4.61 -7.83
CA PHE A 7 -8.43 -3.54 -7.10
C PHE A 7 -7.54 -2.30 -6.88
N LEU A 8 -6.28 -2.49 -6.47
CA LEU A 8 -5.34 -1.39 -6.29
C LEU A 8 -5.01 -0.67 -7.61
N ARG A 9 -4.92 -1.42 -8.72
CA ARG A 9 -4.74 -0.82 -10.05
C ARG A 9 -5.96 0.01 -10.45
N ARG A 10 -7.17 -0.49 -10.22
CA ARG A 10 -8.42 0.23 -10.48
C ARG A 10 -8.55 1.49 -9.61
N ALA A 11 -8.15 1.41 -8.34
CA ALA A 11 -8.11 2.55 -7.45
C ALA A 11 -7.18 3.66 -7.96
N ARG A 12 -5.99 3.28 -8.47
CA ARG A 12 -5.07 4.21 -9.15
C ARG A 12 -5.68 4.81 -10.40
N GLU A 13 -6.24 3.99 -11.30
CA GLU A 13 -6.90 4.45 -12.53
C GLU A 13 -8.04 5.44 -12.24
N GLY A 14 -8.72 5.28 -11.09
CA GLY A 14 -9.76 6.18 -10.61
C GLY A 14 -9.24 7.42 -9.87
N GLY A 15 -7.92 7.58 -9.68
CA GLY A 15 -7.32 8.70 -8.95
C GLY A 15 -7.45 8.61 -7.42
N PHE A 16 -7.84 7.46 -6.87
CA PHE A 16 -8.01 7.25 -5.43
C PHE A 16 -6.72 6.85 -4.72
N LEU A 17 -5.72 6.35 -5.44
CA LEU A 17 -4.39 6.04 -4.94
C LEU A 17 -3.33 6.68 -5.83
N ALA A 18 -2.37 7.34 -5.19
CA ALA A 18 -1.18 7.84 -5.88
C ALA A 18 -0.24 6.71 -6.28
N SER A 19 0.55 6.93 -7.33
CA SER A 19 1.63 6.03 -7.75
C SER A 19 2.99 6.56 -7.30
N PHE A 20 3.92 5.64 -7.03
CA PHE A 20 5.31 5.95 -6.79
C PHE A 20 6.11 5.81 -8.08
N LYS A 21 6.76 6.89 -8.53
CA LYS A 21 7.57 6.87 -9.75
C LYS A 21 8.99 6.38 -9.44
N VAL A 22 9.33 5.23 -9.99
CA VAL A 22 10.69 4.66 -9.97
C VAL A 22 11.39 5.07 -11.25
N ASN A 23 12.46 5.87 -11.16
CA ASN A 23 13.21 6.27 -12.34
C ASN A 23 14.05 5.10 -12.88
N GLY A 24 13.84 4.75 -14.15
CA GLY A 24 14.71 3.83 -14.89
C GLY A 24 16.02 4.49 -15.32
N ARG A 25 16.97 3.68 -15.83
CA ARG A 25 18.26 4.19 -16.35
C ARG A 25 18.08 5.11 -17.56
N ASP A 26 17.03 4.90 -18.35
CA ASP A 26 16.80 5.60 -19.63
C ASP A 26 15.84 6.81 -19.49
N GLY A 27 15.54 7.23 -18.26
CA GLY A 27 14.64 8.38 -18.01
C GLY A 27 13.15 8.07 -18.13
N GLU A 28 12.77 6.93 -18.72
CA GLU A 28 11.42 6.38 -18.58
C GLU A 28 11.24 5.84 -17.15
N GLY A 29 10.43 6.55 -16.36
CA GLY A 29 10.08 6.13 -15.00
C GLY A 29 8.94 5.12 -15.00
N LEU A 30 9.06 4.07 -14.22
CA LEU A 30 7.99 3.12 -13.95
C LEU A 30 7.15 3.60 -12.77
N GLU A 31 5.85 3.73 -12.97
CA GLU A 31 4.92 4.02 -11.87
C GLU A 31 4.47 2.73 -11.18
N VAL A 32 4.75 2.63 -9.89
CA VAL A 32 4.47 1.49 -9.03
C VAL A 32 3.50 1.91 -7.94
N THR A 33 2.38 1.19 -7.79
CA THR A 33 1.47 1.41 -6.65
C THR A 33 1.58 0.33 -5.59
N HIS A 34 1.98 -0.88 -5.97
CA HIS A 34 2.13 -1.97 -5.03
C HIS A 34 3.14 -3.00 -5.53
N LEU A 35 3.74 -3.72 -4.60
CA LEU A 35 4.58 -4.88 -4.83
C LEU A 35 3.96 -6.08 -4.08
N LEU A 36 3.96 -7.23 -4.74
CA LEU A 36 3.47 -8.48 -4.18
C LEU A 36 4.62 -9.47 -4.07
N PHE A 37 4.74 -10.13 -2.92
CA PHE A 37 5.70 -11.19 -2.72
C PHE A 37 5.12 -12.27 -1.79
N VAL A 38 4.84 -13.44 -2.36
CA VAL A 38 4.29 -14.63 -1.65
C VAL A 38 3.00 -14.34 -0.87
N ASP A 39 3.11 -13.89 0.39
CA ASP A 39 2.01 -13.57 1.30
C ASP A 39 2.03 -12.07 1.72
N ASP A 40 3.06 -11.33 1.34
CA ASP A 40 3.29 -9.93 1.72
C ASP A 40 2.96 -8.98 0.56
N ILE A 41 2.22 -7.91 0.89
CA ILE A 41 1.94 -6.81 -0.02
C ILE A 41 2.54 -5.51 0.53
N LEU A 42 3.30 -4.80 -0.30
CA LEU A 42 3.74 -3.44 -0.04
C LEU A 42 2.90 -2.50 -0.91
N VAL A 43 2.21 -1.53 -0.30
CA VAL A 43 1.41 -0.54 -1.02
C VAL A 43 2.05 0.83 -0.86
N PHE A 44 2.26 1.52 -1.97
CA PHE A 44 2.68 2.91 -2.01
C PHE A 44 1.44 3.81 -2.09
N CYS A 45 1.37 4.78 -1.18
CA CYS A 45 0.32 5.78 -1.16
C CYS A 45 0.90 7.11 -0.67
N GLU A 46 0.26 8.21 -1.04
CA GLU A 46 0.62 9.50 -0.45
C GLU A 46 0.03 9.63 0.95
N VAL A 47 0.64 10.52 1.73
CA VAL A 47 0.24 10.84 3.10
C VAL A 47 -1.01 11.74 3.05
N SER A 48 -2.15 11.14 2.70
CA SER A 48 -3.46 11.80 2.57
C SER A 48 -4.54 10.99 3.27
N ARG A 49 -5.28 11.65 4.18
CA ARG A 49 -6.42 11.04 4.90
C ARG A 49 -7.42 10.37 3.96
N ALA A 50 -7.69 10.99 2.81
CA ALA A 50 -8.62 10.45 1.82
C ALA A 50 -8.11 9.15 1.18
N GLN A 51 -6.83 9.10 0.79
CA GLN A 51 -6.22 7.88 0.22
C GLN A 51 -6.16 6.76 1.27
N MET A 52 -5.79 7.09 2.50
CA MET A 52 -5.73 6.14 3.62
C MET A 52 -7.11 5.56 3.94
N THR A 53 -8.14 6.42 4.02
CA THR A 53 -9.53 6.00 4.23
C THR A 53 -9.98 5.07 3.12
N TYR A 54 -9.73 5.45 1.87
CA TYR A 54 -10.09 4.61 0.72
C TYR A 54 -9.38 3.25 0.76
N LEU A 55 -8.09 3.22 1.07
CA LEU A 55 -7.32 1.99 1.22
C LEU A 55 -7.89 1.10 2.33
N SER A 56 -8.23 1.66 3.49
CA SER A 56 -8.89 0.93 4.59
C SER A 56 -10.21 0.31 4.13
N TRP A 57 -11.06 1.06 3.45
CA TRP A 57 -12.32 0.54 2.92
C TRP A 57 -12.11 -0.57 1.90
N LEU A 58 -11.16 -0.39 0.97
CA LEU A 58 -10.83 -1.37 -0.05
C LEU A 58 -10.34 -2.68 0.59
N LEU A 59 -9.46 -2.60 1.58
CA LEU A 59 -8.95 -3.77 2.30
C LEU A 59 -10.06 -4.46 3.09
N MET A 60 -10.91 -3.71 3.79
CA MET A 60 -12.06 -4.26 4.53
C MET A 60 -13.03 -5.00 3.60
N TRP A 61 -13.43 -4.39 2.48
CA TRP A 61 -14.29 -5.04 1.50
C TRP A 61 -13.62 -6.25 0.86
N PHE A 62 -12.31 -6.17 0.61
CA PHE A 62 -11.55 -7.30 0.08
C PHE A 62 -11.54 -8.48 1.06
N GLU A 63 -11.33 -8.27 2.36
CA GLU A 63 -11.43 -9.33 3.38
C GLU A 63 -12.80 -10.00 3.35
N VAL A 64 -13.88 -9.19 3.33
CA VAL A 64 -15.27 -9.68 3.32
C VAL A 64 -15.57 -10.51 2.07
N ILE A 65 -15.13 -10.05 0.89
CA ILE A 65 -15.46 -10.70 -0.40
C ILE A 65 -14.57 -11.92 -0.64
N SER A 66 -13.28 -11.83 -0.32
CA SER A 66 -12.31 -12.91 -0.56
C SER A 66 -12.34 -13.99 0.52
N ASN A 67 -13.02 -13.73 1.64
CA ASN A 67 -12.96 -14.56 2.85
C ASN A 67 -11.52 -14.82 3.32
N MET A 68 -10.61 -13.88 3.03
CA MET A 68 -9.24 -13.88 3.52
C MET A 68 -9.09 -12.89 4.66
N LYS A 69 -8.16 -13.18 5.57
CA LYS A 69 -7.85 -12.30 6.70
C LYS A 69 -6.57 -11.53 6.41
N ILE A 70 -6.69 -10.23 6.22
CA ILE A 70 -5.56 -9.30 6.12
C ILE A 70 -5.06 -9.05 7.53
N ASN A 71 -3.78 -9.34 7.76
CA ASN A 71 -3.19 -9.21 9.09
C ASN A 71 -2.61 -7.81 9.31
N LEU A 72 -3.47 -6.82 9.55
CA LEU A 72 -3.04 -5.45 9.84
C LEU A 72 -2.17 -5.34 11.10
N THR A 73 -2.27 -6.30 12.03
CA THR A 73 -1.41 -6.33 13.23
C THR A 73 0.06 -6.70 12.94
N LYS A 74 0.30 -7.41 11.82
CA LYS A 74 1.63 -7.69 11.28
C LYS A 74 2.05 -6.67 10.21
N SER A 75 1.10 -5.94 9.63
CA SER A 75 1.38 -4.88 8.68
C SER A 75 2.01 -3.67 9.36
N GLU A 76 3.00 -3.10 8.70
CA GLU A 76 3.66 -1.86 9.10
C GLU A 76 3.31 -0.77 8.10
N PHE A 77 2.93 0.39 8.64
CA PHE A 77 2.75 1.59 7.86
C PHE A 77 4.00 2.46 8.01
N ILE A 78 4.72 2.66 6.91
CA ILE A 78 5.97 3.40 6.90
C ILE A 78 5.71 4.75 6.25
N LEU A 79 5.83 5.79 7.04
CA LEU A 79 5.70 7.17 6.59
C LEU A 79 7.02 7.61 5.96
N ILE A 80 7.00 7.88 4.66
CA ILE A 80 8.08 8.60 3.99
C ILE A 80 7.73 10.09 4.04
N GLY A 81 7.83 10.71 5.22
CA GLY A 81 7.45 12.10 5.47
C GLY A 81 6.98 12.39 6.90
N SER A 82 6.72 13.66 7.20
CA SER A 82 6.47 14.19 8.55
C SER A 82 4.98 14.22 8.95
N VAL A 83 4.29 13.07 9.04
CA VAL A 83 2.91 13.07 9.57
C VAL A 83 2.60 11.77 10.33
N GLU A 84 2.87 11.76 11.64
CA GLU A 84 2.72 10.60 12.53
C GLU A 84 1.25 10.18 12.76
N ASP A 85 0.30 11.10 12.58
CA ASP A 85 -1.11 10.92 12.97
C ASP A 85 -1.94 9.97 12.08
N LEU A 86 -1.46 9.64 10.88
CA LEU A 86 -2.26 8.88 9.88
C LEU A 86 -2.18 7.36 10.06
N ALA A 87 -1.14 6.83 10.71
CA ALA A 87 -0.99 5.39 10.90
C ALA A 87 -2.06 4.78 11.83
N LEU A 88 -2.55 5.57 12.79
CA LEU A 88 -3.64 5.18 13.70
C LEU A 88 -4.96 4.91 12.95
N GLU A 89 -5.16 5.55 11.80
CA GLU A 89 -6.41 5.47 11.03
C GLU A 89 -6.56 4.12 10.29
N ILE A 90 -5.45 3.44 9.99
CA ILE A 90 -5.44 2.11 9.36
C ILE A 90 -5.37 0.98 10.41
N GLY A 91 -4.92 1.27 11.63
CA GLY A 91 -4.70 0.25 12.67
C GLY A 91 -3.43 -0.59 12.46
N CYS A 92 -2.50 -0.09 11.66
CA CYS A 92 -1.16 -0.66 11.47
C CYS A 92 -0.17 -0.11 12.49
N LYS A 93 0.94 -0.82 12.69
CA LYS A 93 2.08 -0.29 13.44
C LYS A 93 2.80 0.78 12.63
N VAL A 94 3.34 1.79 13.29
CA VAL A 94 4.23 2.76 12.64
C VAL A 94 5.61 2.12 12.46
N GLY A 95 6.06 1.97 11.23
CA GLY A 95 7.41 1.50 10.89
C GLY A 95 8.35 2.65 10.59
N VAL A 96 9.66 2.40 10.66
CA VAL A 96 10.72 3.38 10.40
C VAL A 96 11.63 2.88 9.29
N LEU A 97 12.18 3.78 8.47
CA LEU A 97 13.19 3.41 7.48
C LEU A 97 14.59 3.30 8.14
N PRO A 98 15.46 2.38 7.65
CA PRO A 98 15.21 1.42 6.57
C PRO A 98 14.39 0.20 7.04
N THR A 99 13.47 -0.27 6.20
CA THR A 99 12.66 -1.48 6.45
C THR A 99 13.18 -2.67 5.63
N THR A 100 12.86 -3.88 6.09
CA THR A 100 13.14 -5.12 5.34
C THR A 100 11.83 -5.66 4.78
N TYR A 101 11.65 -5.56 3.47
CA TYR A 101 10.56 -6.24 2.76
C TYR A 101 11.11 -7.55 2.16
N SER A 102 10.42 -8.66 2.42
CA SER A 102 10.84 -10.01 1.98
C SER A 102 11.08 -10.10 0.47
N GLY A 103 10.34 -9.33 -0.33
CA GLY A 103 10.50 -9.30 -1.79
C GLY A 103 11.71 -8.54 -2.31
N PHE A 104 12.50 -7.89 -1.44
CA PHE A 104 13.78 -7.26 -1.83
C PHE A 104 15.00 -8.16 -1.59
N ARG A 105 14.80 -9.38 -1.10
CA ARG A 105 15.89 -10.34 -0.84
C ARG A 105 16.05 -11.34 -1.99
#